data_AF-A0A8J5R8Z1-F1
#
_entry.id   AF-A0A8J5R8Z1-F1
#
_cell.length_a   1.000
_cell.length_b   1.000
_cell.length_c   1.000
_cell.angle_alpha   90.00
_cell.angle_beta   90.00
_cell.angle_gamma   90.00
#
_symmetry.space_group_name_H-M   'P 1'
#
loop_
_entity.id
_entity.type
_entity.pdbx_description
1 polymer ?
#
loop_
_entity_poly.entity_id
_entity_poly.type
_entity_poly.pdbx_seq_one_letter_code
_entity_poly.pdbx_strand_id
1 'polypeptide(L)'
;MASSKNSISPVVVFLLGAASATVLIVFVFTLTATPAWPTMVTTPRRRQEKAGSASVPVSAARTPRAKGTAGSDSELRRTARTSDQAGREDAEEDEFAGMLRRAAMEDRTVIMTSVNEAWAAPGSLMDSFLESFRVGENISHFVQHVVVVAMDEGAFRRCSAVHPHCYLLLPEVEGLDLSGAKSYMTKDYLDLVWSKLKLQQRILELGYNLLFTARSIN
;
A
#
# COMPACT_ATOMS: atom_id res chain seq x y z
N MET A 1 -50.88 4.27 39.74
CA MET A 1 -49.41 4.26 39.95
C MET A 1 -48.87 5.61 39.51
N ALA A 2 -48.24 6.32 40.43
CA ALA A 2 -47.87 7.73 40.28
C ALA A 2 -46.63 7.91 39.38
N SER A 3 -46.73 8.82 38.41
CA SER A 3 -45.62 9.24 37.54
C SER A 3 -44.76 10.26 38.28
N SER A 4 -43.58 9.83 38.75
CA SER A 4 -42.58 10.70 39.37
C SER A 4 -41.97 11.63 38.32
N LYS A 5 -42.32 12.92 38.35
CA LYS A 5 -41.67 13.97 37.55
C LYS A 5 -40.48 14.51 38.34
N ASN A 6 -39.27 14.13 37.95
CA ASN A 6 -38.04 14.67 38.52
C ASN A 6 -37.85 16.12 38.04
N SER A 7 -38.14 17.09 38.90
CA SER A 7 -37.84 18.50 38.64
C SER A 7 -36.39 18.78 39.04
N ILE A 8 -35.50 18.90 38.05
CA ILE A 8 -34.10 19.28 38.26
C ILE A 8 -34.05 20.77 38.62
N SER A 9 -33.35 21.11 39.71
CA SER A 9 -33.24 22.49 40.19
C SER A 9 -32.56 23.39 39.15
N PRO A 10 -33.04 24.63 38.94
CA PRO A 10 -32.44 25.58 37.99
C PRO A 10 -30.96 25.88 38.31
N VAL A 11 -30.54 25.70 39.57
CA VAL A 11 -29.14 25.83 39.99
C VAL A 11 -28.26 24.72 39.40
N VAL A 12 -28.80 23.49 39.28
CA VAL A 12 -28.08 22.35 38.72
C VAL A 12 -27.90 22.53 37.21
N VAL A 13 -28.91 23.06 36.52
CA VAL A 13 -28.83 23.41 35.10
C VAL A 13 -27.79 24.52 34.86
N PHE A 14 -27.75 25.53 35.75
CA PHE A 14 -26.77 26.62 35.65
C PHE A 14 -25.33 26.15 35.89
N LEU A 15 -25.11 25.26 36.87
CA LEU A 15 -23.78 24.69 37.14
C LEU A 15 -23.28 23.77 36.02
N LEU A 16 -24.17 22.96 35.42
CA LEU A 16 -23.85 22.17 34.23
C LEU A 16 -23.52 23.05 33.02
N GLY A 17 -24.24 24.16 32.83
CA GLY A 17 -23.96 25.14 31.79
C GLY A 17 -22.58 25.80 31.96
N ALA A 18 -22.25 26.23 33.18
CA ALA A 18 -20.97 26.89 33.50
C ALA A 18 -19.75 25.97 33.30
N ALA A 19 -19.88 24.67 33.57
CA ALA A 19 -18.81 23.69 33.36
C ALA A 19 -18.52 23.43 31.87
N SER A 20 -19.50 23.62 30.99
CA SER A 20 -19.33 23.42 29.53
C SER A 20 -18.56 24.56 28.86
N ALA A 21 -18.74 25.79 29.35
CA ALA A 21 -18.08 26.98 28.82
C ALA A 21 -16.58 27.00 29.13
N THR A 22 -16.16 26.53 30.30
CA THR A 22 -14.74 26.47 30.68
C THR A 22 -13.96 25.43 29.87
N VAL A 23 -14.58 24.30 29.54
CA VAL A 23 -13.98 23.27 28.67
C VAL A 23 -13.80 23.78 27.23
N LEU A 24 -14.80 24.49 26.70
CA LEU A 24 -14.71 25.11 25.37
C LEU A 24 -13.63 26.20 25.30
N ILE A 25 -13.49 27.02 26.34
CA ILE A 25 -12.45 28.06 26.39
C ILE A 25 -11.05 27.42 26.45
N VAL A 26 -10.83 26.37 27.25
CA VAL A 26 -9.54 25.65 27.29
C VAL A 26 -9.22 24.98 25.96
N PHE A 27 -10.21 24.36 25.30
CA PHE A 27 -9.99 23.71 24.01
C PHE A 27 -9.64 24.73 22.90
N VAL A 28 -10.35 25.87 22.84
CA VAL A 28 -10.06 26.93 21.87
C VAL A 28 -8.70 27.60 22.12
N PHE A 29 -8.30 27.82 23.39
CA PHE A 29 -6.99 28.40 23.70
C PHE A 29 -5.81 27.44 23.46
N THR A 30 -6.03 26.12 23.52
CA THR A 30 -4.99 25.11 23.24
C THR A 30 -4.82 24.85 21.73
N LEU A 31 -5.84 25.10 20.91
CA LEU A 31 -5.77 25.00 19.45
C LEU A 31 -4.94 26.12 18.79
N THR A 32 -4.78 27.27 19.44
CA THR A 32 -3.94 28.38 18.93
C THR A 32 -2.48 28.32 19.42
N ALA A 33 -2.15 27.37 20.29
CA ALA A 33 -0.78 27.14 20.72
C ALA A 33 -0.09 26.21 19.71
N THR A 34 0.71 26.76 18.81
CA THR A 34 1.64 25.97 17.99
C THR A 34 2.58 25.19 18.91
N PRO A 35 2.67 23.85 18.81
CA PRO A 35 3.67 23.12 19.58
C PRO A 35 5.06 23.54 19.09
N ALA A 36 5.81 24.23 19.93
CA ALA A 36 7.22 24.50 19.70
C ALA A 36 7.98 23.19 19.90
N TRP A 37 8.21 22.45 18.82
CA TRP A 37 9.16 21.34 18.83
C TRP A 37 10.54 21.95 19.14
N PRO A 38 11.31 21.40 20.09
CA PRO A 38 12.69 21.83 20.27
C PRO A 38 13.44 21.53 18.98
N THR A 39 13.89 22.59 18.29
CA THR A 39 14.81 22.49 17.17
C THR A 39 16.04 21.71 17.61
N MET A 40 16.20 20.50 17.10
CA MET A 40 17.38 19.67 17.29
C MET A 40 18.57 20.41 16.67
N VAL A 41 19.33 21.12 17.51
CA VAL A 41 20.61 21.71 17.13
C VAL A 41 21.55 20.56 16.79
N THR A 42 21.78 20.37 15.49
CA THR A 42 22.80 19.46 14.98
C THR A 42 24.15 20.03 15.39
N THR A 43 24.71 19.49 16.47
CA THR A 43 26.11 19.72 16.84
C THR A 43 26.98 19.01 15.80
N PRO A 44 27.98 19.68 15.20
CA PRO A 44 28.88 19.01 14.27
C PRO A 44 29.73 18.01 15.05
N ARG A 45 29.52 16.72 14.75
CA ARG A 45 30.33 15.62 15.27
C ARG A 45 31.77 15.79 14.77
N ARG A 46 32.63 16.21 15.69
CA ARG A 46 34.08 16.30 15.56
C ARG A 46 34.62 15.03 14.89
N ARG A 47 35.16 15.22 13.68
CA ARG A 47 35.88 14.21 12.89
C ARG A 47 37.08 13.74 13.72
N GLN A 48 36.98 12.53 14.27
CA GLN A 48 38.10 11.90 14.95
C GLN A 48 38.91 11.17 13.88
N GLU A 49 39.92 11.85 13.34
CA GLU A 49 40.98 11.23 12.56
C GLU A 49 41.70 10.23 13.45
N LYS A 50 41.59 8.95 13.09
CA LYS A 50 42.50 7.92 13.60
C LYS A 50 43.47 7.60 12.47
N ALA A 51 44.66 8.18 12.57
CA ALA A 51 45.82 7.80 11.80
C ALA A 51 46.13 6.31 12.07
N GLY A 52 46.25 5.55 11.00
CA GLY A 52 46.56 4.13 11.01
C GLY A 52 47.03 3.70 9.63
N SER A 53 48.13 4.30 9.16
CA SER A 53 48.87 3.83 8.01
C SER A 53 49.78 2.70 8.46
N ALA A 54 49.48 1.48 8.04
CA ALA A 54 50.40 0.36 8.03
C ALA A 54 50.22 -0.38 6.70
N SER A 55 51.21 -0.20 5.85
CA SER A 55 51.43 -0.83 4.55
C SER A 55 51.94 -2.25 4.69
N VAL A 56 51.34 -3.21 3.99
CA VAL A 56 51.98 -4.48 3.58
C VAL A 56 51.24 -5.08 2.36
N PRO A 57 51.84 -5.97 1.56
CA PRO A 57 52.05 -5.72 0.14
C PRO A 57 51.23 -6.65 -0.77
N VAL A 58 51.15 -6.25 -2.04
CA VAL A 58 50.75 -7.09 -3.17
C VAL A 58 51.70 -8.28 -3.28
N SER A 59 51.18 -9.49 -3.17
CA SER A 59 51.87 -10.71 -3.59
C SER A 59 51.16 -11.33 -4.77
N ALA A 60 51.89 -11.37 -5.89
CA ALA A 60 51.53 -12.09 -7.09
C ALA A 60 51.51 -13.60 -6.81
N ALA A 61 50.43 -14.28 -7.20
CA ALA A 61 50.39 -15.73 -7.27
C ALA A 61 49.69 -16.20 -8.56
N ARG A 62 50.56 -16.69 -9.44
CA ARG A 62 50.37 -17.60 -10.58
C ARG A 62 49.01 -18.30 -10.74
N THR A 63 48.54 -18.26 -11.98
CA THR A 63 47.62 -19.21 -12.61
C THR A 63 48.06 -20.68 -12.44
N PRO A 64 47.09 -21.60 -12.40
CA PRO A 64 47.19 -22.83 -13.17
C PRO A 64 46.07 -22.92 -14.21
N ARG A 65 46.50 -23.06 -15.47
CA ARG A 65 45.67 -23.55 -16.56
C ARG A 65 45.50 -25.06 -16.39
N ALA A 66 44.27 -25.53 -16.20
CA ALA A 66 43.91 -26.93 -16.40
C ALA A 66 42.56 -27.03 -17.12
N LYS A 67 42.56 -27.86 -18.16
CA LYS A 67 41.47 -28.19 -19.07
C LYS A 67 40.27 -28.80 -18.33
N GLY A 68 39.07 -28.37 -18.72
CA GLY A 68 37.80 -29.03 -18.39
C GLY A 68 36.70 -28.50 -19.30
N THR A 69 36.58 -29.06 -20.50
CA THR A 69 35.45 -28.86 -21.41
C THR A 69 34.23 -29.58 -20.87
N ALA A 70 33.36 -28.87 -20.15
CA ALA A 70 31.93 -29.15 -19.95
C ALA A 70 31.35 -28.04 -19.05
N GLY A 71 30.79 -26.98 -19.64
CA GLY A 71 30.23 -25.86 -18.86
C GLY A 71 29.58 -24.76 -19.69
N SER A 72 29.86 -24.70 -21.00
CA SER A 72 29.37 -23.63 -21.89
C SER A 72 27.84 -23.62 -22.05
N ASP A 73 27.18 -24.78 -21.99
CA ASP A 73 25.73 -24.87 -22.22
C ASP A 73 24.89 -24.48 -20.98
N SER A 74 25.47 -24.63 -19.78
CA SER A 74 24.83 -24.30 -18.51
C SER A 74 24.83 -22.79 -18.26
N GLU A 75 25.95 -22.12 -18.54
CA GLU A 75 26.08 -20.67 -18.36
C GLU A 75 25.23 -19.91 -19.38
N LEU A 76 25.22 -20.36 -20.65
CA LEU A 76 24.41 -19.76 -21.72
C LEU A 76 22.90 -19.97 -21.51
N ARG A 77 22.47 -21.14 -20.99
CA ARG A 77 21.08 -21.36 -20.58
C ARG A 77 20.69 -20.53 -19.37
N ARG A 78 21.61 -20.28 -18.45
CA ARG A 78 21.38 -19.47 -17.25
C ARG A 78 21.27 -17.98 -17.60
N THR A 79 22.14 -17.47 -18.48
CA THR A 79 22.05 -16.08 -18.96
C THR A 79 20.85 -15.83 -19.86
N ALA A 80 20.45 -16.80 -20.67
CA ALA A 80 19.21 -16.73 -21.46
C ALA A 80 17.96 -16.66 -20.55
N ARG A 81 17.85 -17.52 -19.54
CA ARG A 81 16.73 -17.48 -18.58
C ARG A 81 16.66 -16.19 -17.78
N THR A 82 17.80 -15.63 -17.37
CA THR A 82 17.81 -14.34 -16.66
C THR A 82 17.43 -13.18 -17.57
N SER A 83 17.79 -13.24 -18.86
CA SER A 83 17.39 -12.23 -19.84
C SER A 83 15.90 -12.28 -20.15
N ASP A 84 15.32 -13.49 -20.27
CA ASP A 84 13.89 -13.67 -20.51
C ASP A 84 13.03 -13.25 -19.30
N GLN A 85 13.51 -13.54 -18.09
CA GLN A 85 12.83 -13.13 -16.85
C GLN A 85 12.86 -11.61 -16.65
N ALA A 86 14.03 -10.98 -16.82
CA ALA A 86 14.16 -9.53 -16.71
C ALA A 86 13.29 -8.80 -17.74
N GLY A 87 13.28 -9.26 -19.00
CA GLY A 87 12.43 -8.67 -20.03
C GLY A 87 10.93 -8.81 -19.77
N ARG A 88 10.49 -9.87 -19.05
CA ARG A 88 9.10 -10.05 -18.66
C ARG A 88 8.69 -9.15 -17.50
N GLU A 89 9.57 -8.97 -16.52
CA GLU A 89 9.35 -8.07 -15.38
C GLU A 89 9.27 -6.61 -15.85
N ASP A 90 10.17 -6.19 -16.74
CA ASP A 90 10.14 -4.85 -17.35
C ASP A 90 8.82 -4.60 -18.10
N ALA A 91 8.35 -5.59 -18.88
CA ALA A 91 7.10 -5.48 -19.61
C ALA A 91 5.87 -5.40 -18.69
N GLU A 92 5.85 -6.15 -17.59
CA GLU A 92 4.80 -6.08 -16.57
C GLU A 92 4.80 -4.70 -15.89
N GLU A 93 5.98 -4.16 -15.59
CA GLU A 93 6.12 -2.82 -15.03
C GLU A 93 5.61 -1.73 -15.96
N ASP A 94 5.96 -1.80 -17.24
CA ASP A 94 5.47 -0.88 -18.26
C ASP A 94 3.95 -0.97 -18.42
N GLU A 95 3.38 -2.17 -18.41
CA GLU A 95 1.93 -2.38 -18.48
C GLU A 95 1.22 -1.78 -17.25
N PHE A 96 1.75 -2.05 -16.06
CA PHE A 96 1.20 -1.54 -14.81
C PHE A 96 1.29 0.00 -14.74
N ALA A 97 2.46 0.57 -15.03
CA ALA A 97 2.64 2.02 -15.07
C ALA A 97 1.76 2.69 -16.13
N GLY A 98 1.57 2.03 -17.29
CA GLY A 98 0.67 2.48 -18.34
C GLY A 98 -0.80 2.46 -17.91
N MET A 99 -1.22 1.44 -17.16
CA MET A 99 -2.57 1.36 -16.58
C MET A 99 -2.79 2.48 -15.56
N LEU A 100 -1.85 2.70 -14.63
CA LEU A 100 -1.92 3.79 -13.66
C LEU A 100 -2.02 5.14 -14.34
N ARG A 101 -1.26 5.37 -15.43
CA ARG A 101 -1.34 6.61 -16.21
C ARG A 101 -2.73 6.85 -16.79
N ARG A 102 -3.42 5.79 -17.23
CA ARG A 102 -4.80 5.90 -17.76
C ARG A 102 -5.84 6.10 -16.66
N ALA A 103 -5.61 5.49 -15.49
CA ALA A 103 -6.52 5.59 -14.35
C ALA A 103 -6.31 6.88 -13.53
N ALA A 104 -5.15 7.53 -13.61
CA ALA A 104 -4.84 8.67 -12.75
C ALA A 104 -5.67 9.92 -13.05
N MET A 105 -5.98 10.67 -12.01
CA MET A 105 -6.49 12.03 -12.07
C MET A 105 -5.41 13.03 -12.48
N GLU A 106 -5.80 14.30 -12.68
CA GLU A 106 -4.88 15.40 -13.02
C GLU A 106 -3.75 15.59 -11.99
N ASP A 107 -4.07 15.38 -10.70
CA ASP A 107 -3.13 15.46 -9.58
C ASP A 107 -2.36 14.15 -9.33
N ARG A 108 -2.44 13.19 -10.27
CA ARG A 108 -1.89 11.83 -10.17
C ARG A 108 -2.51 10.96 -9.07
N THR A 109 -3.71 11.27 -8.60
CA THR A 109 -4.43 10.40 -7.67
C THR A 109 -5.06 9.20 -8.38
N VAL A 110 -4.90 8.01 -7.81
CA VAL A 110 -5.61 6.78 -8.19
C VAL A 110 -6.38 6.24 -6.98
N ILE A 111 -7.60 5.76 -7.22
CA ILE A 111 -8.42 5.10 -6.21
C ILE A 111 -8.19 3.61 -6.33
N MET A 112 -7.75 2.93 -5.28
CA MET A 112 -7.49 1.50 -5.30
C MET A 112 -8.46 0.72 -4.42
N THR A 113 -8.92 -0.41 -4.94
CA THR A 113 -9.64 -1.43 -4.16
C THR A 113 -9.06 -2.80 -4.45
N SER A 114 -9.16 -3.73 -3.50
CA SER A 114 -8.70 -5.11 -3.68
C SER A 114 -9.84 -6.09 -3.48
N VAL A 115 -10.02 -7.03 -4.42
CA VAL A 115 -11.07 -8.04 -4.38
C VAL A 115 -10.52 -9.43 -4.67
N ASN A 116 -11.11 -10.44 -4.03
CA ASN A 116 -10.93 -11.85 -4.38
C ASN A 116 -12.16 -12.36 -5.15
N GLU A 117 -12.16 -13.63 -5.55
CA GLU A 117 -13.22 -14.24 -6.35
C GLU A 117 -14.61 -14.05 -5.71
N ALA A 118 -14.73 -14.24 -4.40
CA ALA A 118 -15.97 -14.08 -3.67
C ALA A 118 -16.51 -12.64 -3.71
N TRP A 119 -15.64 -11.63 -3.70
CA TRP A 119 -16.01 -10.21 -3.74
C TRP A 119 -16.08 -9.61 -5.13
N ALA A 120 -15.60 -10.34 -6.13
CA ALA A 120 -15.79 -10.02 -7.54
C ALA A 120 -17.04 -10.68 -8.12
N ALA A 121 -17.62 -11.68 -7.43
CA ALA A 121 -18.80 -12.41 -7.89
C ALA A 121 -19.94 -11.48 -8.34
N PRO A 122 -20.76 -11.87 -9.33
CA PRO A 122 -21.86 -11.02 -9.80
C PRO A 122 -22.79 -10.56 -8.67
N GLY A 123 -23.08 -9.25 -8.63
CA GLY A 123 -23.92 -8.63 -7.60
C GLY A 123 -23.27 -8.51 -6.22
N SER A 124 -21.98 -8.80 -6.09
CA SER A 124 -21.26 -8.72 -4.81
C SER A 124 -20.63 -7.33 -4.57
N LEU A 125 -19.58 -7.29 -3.75
CA LEU A 125 -18.93 -6.07 -3.28
C LEU A 125 -18.38 -5.23 -4.44
N MET A 126 -17.71 -5.84 -5.41
CA MET A 126 -17.11 -5.10 -6.54
C MET A 126 -18.17 -4.38 -7.37
N ASP A 127 -19.27 -5.07 -7.71
CA ASP A 127 -20.35 -4.47 -8.49
C ASP A 127 -21.01 -3.33 -7.71
N SER A 128 -21.28 -3.52 -6.41
CA SER A 128 -21.84 -2.49 -5.54
C SER A 128 -20.92 -1.28 -5.39
N PHE A 129 -19.61 -1.51 -5.26
CA PHE A 129 -18.61 -0.46 -5.15
C PHE A 129 -18.53 0.38 -6.43
N LEU A 130 -18.42 -0.26 -7.59
CA LEU A 130 -18.40 0.46 -8.87
C LEU A 130 -19.72 1.20 -9.13
N GLU A 131 -20.85 0.59 -8.79
CA GLU A 131 -22.16 1.23 -8.95
C GLU A 131 -22.32 2.44 -8.05
N SER A 132 -21.77 2.41 -6.83
CA SER A 132 -21.84 3.55 -5.91
C SER A 132 -21.24 4.84 -6.49
N PHE A 133 -20.20 4.74 -7.33
CA PHE A 133 -19.69 5.89 -8.09
C PHE A 133 -20.69 6.34 -9.15
N ARG A 134 -21.23 5.41 -9.95
CA ARG A 134 -22.13 5.73 -11.07
C ARG A 134 -23.40 6.45 -10.64
N VAL A 135 -24.00 6.04 -9.51
CA VAL A 135 -25.23 6.63 -8.98
C VAL A 135 -24.99 7.76 -7.98
N GLY A 136 -23.75 7.97 -7.55
CA GLY A 136 -23.42 8.98 -6.56
C GLY A 136 -23.48 10.41 -7.10
N GLU A 137 -23.89 11.33 -6.25
CA GLU A 137 -24.01 12.75 -6.61
C GLU A 137 -22.63 13.36 -6.91
N ASN A 138 -22.44 13.80 -8.15
CA ASN A 138 -21.21 14.45 -8.63
C ASN A 138 -19.92 13.61 -8.47
N ILE A 139 -20.02 12.27 -8.42
CA ILE A 139 -18.86 11.36 -8.29
C ILE A 139 -18.75 10.30 -9.38
N SER A 140 -19.66 10.28 -10.36
CA SER A 140 -19.69 9.29 -11.44
C SER A 140 -18.41 9.26 -12.28
N HIS A 141 -17.75 10.40 -12.46
CA HIS A 141 -16.47 10.51 -13.16
C HIS A 141 -15.32 9.80 -12.42
N PHE A 142 -15.44 9.52 -11.12
CA PHE A 142 -14.40 8.82 -10.38
C PHE A 142 -14.32 7.33 -10.69
N VAL A 143 -15.34 6.73 -11.30
CA VAL A 143 -15.32 5.30 -11.64
C VAL A 143 -14.16 4.96 -12.58
N GLN A 144 -13.79 5.84 -13.52
CA GLN A 144 -12.65 5.63 -14.42
C GLN A 144 -11.29 5.75 -13.72
N HIS A 145 -11.27 6.30 -12.50
CA HIS A 145 -10.07 6.49 -11.69
C HIS A 145 -9.86 5.36 -10.66
N VAL A 146 -10.73 4.36 -10.68
CA VAL A 146 -10.62 3.17 -9.83
C VAL A 146 -9.67 2.16 -10.47
N VAL A 147 -8.69 1.67 -9.72
CA VAL A 147 -7.86 0.51 -10.02
C VAL A 147 -8.33 -0.63 -9.12
N VAL A 148 -8.77 -1.72 -9.74
CA VAL A 148 -9.22 -2.90 -9.02
C VAL A 148 -8.08 -3.93 -9.03
N VAL A 149 -7.58 -4.24 -7.85
CA VAL A 149 -6.55 -5.25 -7.63
C VAL A 149 -7.23 -6.59 -7.37
N ALA A 150 -7.14 -7.49 -8.35
CA ALA A 150 -7.64 -8.84 -8.25
C ALA A 150 -6.61 -9.72 -7.53
N MET A 151 -7.05 -10.41 -6.48
CA MET A 151 -6.21 -11.30 -5.68
C MET A 151 -6.10 -12.71 -6.28
N ASP A 152 -6.86 -13.01 -7.33
CA ASP A 152 -6.88 -14.30 -8.01
C ASP A 152 -7.40 -14.14 -9.45
N GLU A 153 -7.19 -15.18 -10.26
CA GLU A 153 -7.58 -15.17 -11.67
C GLU A 153 -9.10 -15.07 -11.88
N GLY A 154 -9.91 -15.61 -10.97
CA GLY A 154 -11.37 -15.54 -11.03
C GLY A 154 -11.84 -14.09 -10.88
N ALA A 155 -11.31 -13.40 -9.88
CA ALA A 155 -11.52 -11.98 -9.66
C ALA A 155 -11.03 -11.13 -10.83
N PHE A 156 -9.84 -11.43 -11.37
CA PHE A 156 -9.28 -10.69 -12.50
C PHE A 156 -10.15 -10.81 -13.75
N ARG A 157 -10.52 -12.04 -14.12
CA ARG A 157 -11.39 -12.30 -15.27
C ARG A 157 -12.72 -11.55 -15.17
N ARG A 158 -13.32 -11.56 -13.97
CA ARG A 158 -14.58 -10.86 -13.71
C ARG A 158 -14.41 -9.34 -13.74
N CYS A 159 -13.34 -8.82 -13.13
CA CYS A 159 -13.00 -7.40 -13.18
C CYS A 159 -12.83 -6.92 -14.62
N SER A 160 -11.97 -7.59 -15.41
CA SER A 160 -11.67 -7.20 -16.79
C SER A 160 -12.90 -7.21 -17.71
N ALA A 161 -13.93 -7.98 -17.37
CA ALA A 161 -15.19 -8.01 -18.10
C ALA A 161 -16.08 -6.79 -17.83
N VAL A 162 -15.90 -6.09 -16.70
CA VAL A 162 -16.79 -5.00 -16.26
C VAL A 162 -16.09 -3.67 -16.02
N HIS A 163 -14.74 -3.65 -15.99
CA HIS A 163 -13.94 -2.49 -15.63
C HIS A 163 -12.59 -2.47 -16.38
N PRO A 164 -12.11 -1.31 -16.89
CA PRO A 164 -10.88 -1.25 -17.70
C PRO A 164 -9.56 -1.27 -16.93
N HIS A 165 -9.56 -0.96 -15.63
CA HIS A 165 -8.33 -0.84 -14.84
C HIS A 165 -8.26 -1.94 -13.78
N CYS A 166 -7.95 -3.15 -14.25
CA CYS A 166 -7.80 -4.34 -13.42
C CYS A 166 -6.34 -4.77 -13.41
N TYR A 167 -5.81 -5.11 -12.23
CA TYR A 167 -4.47 -5.65 -12.06
C TYR A 167 -4.52 -6.94 -11.27
N LEU A 168 -3.86 -8.00 -11.76
CA LEU A 168 -3.74 -9.26 -11.04
C LEU A 168 -2.56 -9.17 -10.06
N LEU A 169 -2.82 -9.30 -8.76
CA LEU A 169 -1.79 -9.32 -7.74
C LEU A 169 -1.14 -10.70 -7.69
N LEU A 170 0.12 -10.77 -8.13
CA LEU A 170 0.93 -11.97 -8.01
C LEU A 170 1.66 -11.96 -6.66
N PRO A 171 1.59 -13.05 -5.87
CA PRO A 171 2.38 -13.16 -4.65
C PRO A 171 3.86 -13.37 -4.98
N GLU A 172 4.74 -12.83 -4.13
CA GLU A 172 6.19 -13.06 -4.26
C GLU A 172 6.60 -14.52 -4.03
N VAL A 173 5.81 -15.22 -3.22
CA VAL A 173 6.01 -16.64 -2.95
C VAL A 173 5.23 -17.41 -4.01
N GLU A 174 5.94 -18.05 -4.93
CA GLU A 174 5.31 -18.95 -5.90
C GLU A 174 4.44 -20.00 -5.20
N GLY A 175 3.22 -20.19 -5.70
CA GLY A 175 2.26 -21.16 -5.16
C GLY A 175 1.46 -20.67 -3.95
N LEU A 176 1.64 -19.43 -3.48
CA LEU A 176 0.75 -18.84 -2.49
C LEU A 176 -0.61 -18.51 -3.14
N ASP A 177 -1.68 -19.08 -2.59
CA ASP A 177 -3.03 -18.73 -2.99
C ASP A 177 -3.50 -17.48 -2.20
N LEU A 178 -3.87 -16.41 -2.90
CA LEU A 178 -4.40 -15.18 -2.29
C LEU A 178 -5.94 -15.09 -2.37
N SER A 179 -6.63 -16.06 -2.97
CA SER A 179 -8.09 -16.01 -3.21
C SER A 179 -8.91 -16.15 -1.92
N GLY A 180 -8.48 -16.99 -0.98
CA GLY A 180 -9.23 -17.32 0.23
C GLY A 180 -9.04 -16.34 1.39
N ALA A 181 -10.02 -16.30 2.30
CA ALA A 181 -9.81 -15.72 3.63
C ALA A 181 -8.69 -16.50 4.34
N LYS A 182 -7.67 -15.78 4.82
CA LYS A 182 -6.56 -16.38 5.56
C LYS A 182 -6.76 -16.16 7.06
N SER A 183 -6.44 -17.17 7.86
CA SER A 183 -6.52 -17.05 9.31
C SER A 183 -5.54 -15.96 9.79
N TYR A 184 -6.03 -15.09 10.66
CA TYR A 184 -5.28 -13.97 11.18
C TYR A 184 -3.91 -14.41 11.74
N MET A 185 -2.85 -13.66 11.41
CA MET A 185 -1.46 -13.90 11.84
C MET A 185 -0.80 -15.21 11.38
N THR A 186 -1.43 -15.95 10.47
CA THR A 186 -0.74 -17.06 9.78
C THR A 186 0.31 -16.53 8.80
N LYS A 187 1.26 -17.38 8.41
CA LYS A 187 2.25 -17.04 7.38
C LYS A 187 1.57 -16.54 6.10
N ASP A 188 0.56 -17.27 5.61
CA ASP A 188 -0.16 -16.92 4.39
C ASP A 188 -0.91 -15.58 4.51
N TYR A 189 -1.44 -15.28 5.70
CA TYR A 189 -2.03 -13.96 5.98
C TYR A 189 -0.98 -12.85 5.90
N LEU A 190 0.20 -13.05 6.51
CA LEU A 190 1.28 -12.07 6.48
C LEU A 190 1.78 -11.85 5.05
N ASP A 191 1.97 -12.92 4.29
CA ASP A 191 2.43 -12.84 2.90
C ASP A 191 1.41 -12.09 2.02
N LEU A 192 0.12 -12.32 2.24
CA LEU A 192 -0.96 -11.54 1.61
C LEU A 192 -0.88 -10.05 1.96
N VAL A 193 -0.70 -9.73 3.25
CA VAL A 193 -0.57 -8.34 3.72
C VAL A 193 0.66 -7.68 3.09
N TRP A 194 1.80 -8.37 3.08
CA TRP A 194 3.02 -7.86 2.47
C TRP A 194 2.87 -7.64 0.97
N SER A 195 2.24 -8.56 0.25
CA SER A 195 1.97 -8.40 -1.19
C SER A 195 1.16 -7.14 -1.48
N LYS A 196 0.14 -6.84 -0.64
CA LYS A 196 -0.66 -5.61 -0.76
C LYS A 196 0.16 -4.36 -0.43
N LEU A 197 0.94 -4.38 0.64
CA LEU A 197 1.77 -3.23 1.04
C LEU A 197 2.84 -2.92 0.00
N LYS A 198 3.43 -3.94 -0.62
CA LYS A 198 4.43 -3.77 -1.69
C LYS A 198 3.81 -3.18 -2.95
N LEU A 199 2.61 -3.62 -3.34
CA LEU A 199 1.89 -2.99 -4.44
C LEU A 199 1.58 -1.52 -4.15
N GLN A 200 1.11 -1.22 -2.93
CA GLN A 200 0.87 0.15 -2.48
C GLN A 200 2.16 1.00 -2.56
N GLN A 201 3.28 0.47 -2.07
CA GLN A 201 4.59 1.11 -2.17
C GLN A 201 5.00 1.37 -3.62
N ARG A 202 4.85 0.38 -4.51
CA ARG A 202 5.18 0.50 -5.93
C ARG A 202 4.42 1.65 -6.60
N ILE A 203 3.13 1.82 -6.30
CA ILE A 203 2.32 2.94 -6.81
C ILE A 203 2.90 4.29 -6.38
N LEU A 204 3.33 4.40 -5.12
CA LEU A 204 3.93 5.62 -4.58
C LEU A 204 5.32 5.89 -5.19
N GLU A 205 6.13 4.86 -5.40
CA GLU A 205 7.45 4.97 -6.04
C GLU A 205 7.36 5.43 -7.50
N LEU A 206 6.28 5.07 -8.20
CA LEU A 206 5.94 5.59 -9.53
C LEU A 206 5.42 7.04 -9.51
N GLY A 207 5.28 7.65 -8.33
CA GLY A 207 4.93 9.06 -8.15
C GLY A 207 3.43 9.36 -8.28
N TYR A 208 2.57 8.40 -7.96
CA TYR A 208 1.12 8.58 -7.86
C TYR A 208 0.66 8.78 -6.41
N ASN A 209 -0.44 9.49 -6.23
CA ASN A 209 -1.14 9.56 -4.95
C ASN A 209 -2.14 8.40 -4.86
N LEU A 210 -2.25 7.78 -3.69
CA LEU A 210 -3.07 6.58 -3.52
C LEU A 210 -4.19 6.80 -2.50
N LEU A 211 -5.44 6.63 -2.95
CA LEU A 211 -6.59 6.49 -2.07
C LEU A 211 -6.99 5.01 -2.03
N PHE A 212 -6.70 4.33 -0.91
CA PHE A 212 -7.03 2.91 -0.76
C PHE A 212 -8.31 2.71 0.04
N THR A 213 -9.20 1.86 -0.47
CA THR A 213 -10.41 1.43 0.23
C THR A 213 -10.14 0.12 0.98
N ALA A 214 -10.00 0.22 2.29
CA ALA A 214 -9.89 -0.94 3.17
C ALA A 214 -11.29 -1.38 3.62
N ARG A 215 -11.60 -2.66 3.44
CA ARG A 215 -12.77 -3.27 4.09
C ARG A 215 -12.36 -3.84 5.45
N SER A 216 -13.05 -3.43 6.51
CA SER A 216 -12.97 -4.12 7.79
C SER A 216 -13.71 -5.44 7.70
N ILE A 217 -13.04 -6.56 8.00
CA ILE A 217 -13.68 -7.85 8.22
C ILE A 217 -13.95 -7.89 9.73
N ASN A 218 -15.21 -7.73 10.13
CA ASN A 218 -15.65 -8.03 11.49
C ASN A 218 -16.42 -9.35 11.47
#